data_AF-A0A934H858-F1
#
_entry.id   AF-A0A934H858-F1
#
_cell.length_a   1.000
_cell.length_b   1.000
_cell.length_c   1.000
_cell.angle_alpha   90.00
_cell.angle_beta   90.00
_cell.angle_gamma   90.00
#
_symmetry.space_group_name_H-M   'P 1'
#
loop_
_entity.id
_entity.type
_entity.pdbx_description
1 polymer ?
#
loop_
_entity_poly.entity_id
_entity_poly.type
_entity_poly.pdbx_seq_one_letter_code
_entity_poly.pdbx_strand_id
1 'polypeptide(L)'
;MGLVRSLGRLIADRLGIPPAALAYLEAKDRIGQPSQVGISRECISIEPRLIGRAWLNSAVLELNRAGVLPYWAQEQYDPQSTSFIPRGQGLLSLNVTHRDWTSLGNLAADREAIVDPRGLLTPWFDGWSLDFWLLAGG
;
A
#
# COMPACT_ATOMS: atom_id res chain seq x y z
N MET A 1 -25.08 -22.85 2.23
CA MET A 1 -23.60 -22.84 2.20
C MET A 1 -22.99 -23.51 0.96
N GLY A 2 -23.53 -24.63 0.44
CA GLY A 2 -22.95 -25.33 -0.73
C GLY A 2 -22.91 -24.50 -2.03
N LEU A 3 -24.00 -23.81 -2.37
CA LEU A 3 -24.12 -23.08 -3.65
C LEU A 3 -23.10 -21.94 -3.80
N VAL A 4 -22.83 -21.20 -2.72
CA VAL A 4 -21.85 -20.09 -2.70
C VAL A 4 -20.42 -20.60 -2.87
N ARG A 5 -20.09 -21.75 -2.26
CA ARG A 5 -18.80 -22.43 -2.46
C ARG A 5 -18.63 -22.93 -3.89
N SER A 6 -19.68 -23.52 -4.46
CA SER A 6 -19.68 -24.00 -5.85
C SER A 6 -19.52 -22.84 -6.83
N LEU A 7 -20.20 -21.72 -6.60
CA LEU A 7 -20.09 -20.52 -7.42
C LEU A 7 -18.69 -19.89 -7.30
N GLY A 8 -18.13 -19.85 -6.08
CA GLY A 8 -16.78 -19.36 -5.82
C GLY A 8 -15.70 -20.18 -6.53
N ARG A 9 -15.83 -21.52 -6.55
CA ARG A 9 -14.95 -22.41 -7.31
C ARG A 9 -15.08 -22.21 -8.81
N LEU A 10 -16.30 -22.10 -9.32
CA LEU A 10 -16.54 -21.84 -10.74
C LEU A 10 -15.90 -20.53 -11.21
N ILE A 11 -15.98 -19.47 -10.41
CA ILE A 11 -15.34 -18.18 -10.70
C ILE A 11 -13.81 -18.31 -10.62
N ALA A 12 -13.30 -19.00 -9.60
CA ALA A 12 -11.86 -19.22 -9.43
C ALA A 12 -11.25 -19.99 -10.61
N ASP A 13 -11.93 -21.05 -11.07
CA ASP A 13 -11.51 -21.84 -12.23
C ASP A 13 -11.51 -20.98 -13.50
N ARG A 14 -12.53 -20.12 -13.68
CA ARG A 14 -12.61 -19.20 -14.83
C ARG A 14 -11.51 -18.13 -14.83
N LEU A 15 -11.03 -17.73 -13.65
CA LEU A 15 -9.93 -16.79 -13.47
C LEU A 15 -8.55 -17.48 -13.41
N GLY A 16 -8.48 -18.81 -13.55
CA GLY A 16 -7.23 -19.56 -13.49
C GLY A 16 -6.60 -19.60 -12.11
N ILE A 17 -7.37 -19.37 -11.05
CA ILE A 17 -6.88 -19.38 -9.66
C ILE A 17 -6.64 -20.84 -9.24
N PRO A 18 -5.41 -21.21 -8.84
CA PRO A 18 -5.12 -22.58 -8.44
C PRO A 18 -5.98 -23.03 -7.26
N PRO A 19 -6.45 -24.29 -7.20
CA PRO A 19 -7.21 -24.81 -6.06
C PRO A 19 -6.48 -24.65 -4.72
N ALA A 20 -5.15 -24.72 -4.74
CA ALA A 20 -4.31 -24.48 -3.58
C ALA A 20 -4.44 -23.05 -3.03
N ALA A 21 -4.62 -22.04 -3.89
CA ALA A 21 -4.85 -20.66 -3.46
C ALA A 21 -6.22 -20.51 -2.78
N LEU A 22 -7.24 -21.23 -3.28
CA LEU A 22 -8.56 -21.28 -2.64
C LEU A 22 -8.50 -21.89 -1.24
N ALA A 23 -7.63 -22.88 -1.03
CA ALA A 23 -7.47 -23.52 0.27
C ALA A 23 -6.99 -22.54 1.36
N TYR A 24 -6.20 -21.51 1.00
CA TYR A 24 -5.80 -20.44 1.93
C TYR A 24 -6.97 -19.52 2.29
N LEU A 25 -7.87 -19.21 1.34
CA LEU A 25 -9.08 -18.44 1.62
C LEU A 25 -10.03 -19.21 2.56
N GLU A 26 -10.17 -20.52 2.35
CA GLU A 26 -10.96 -21.40 3.24
C GLU A 26 -10.27 -21.64 4.60
N ALA A 27 -8.95 -21.45 4.69
CA ALA A 27 -8.22 -21.57 5.95
C ALA A 27 -8.54 -20.43 6.93
N LYS A 28 -8.99 -19.26 6.47
CA LYS A 28 -9.31 -18.13 7.36
C LYS A 28 -10.35 -18.50 8.42
N ASP A 29 -11.32 -19.33 8.07
CA ASP A 29 -12.41 -19.72 8.98
C ASP A 29 -11.95 -20.76 10.02
N ARG A 30 -10.73 -21.30 9.86
CA ARG A 30 -10.10 -22.26 10.75
C ARG A 30 -9.01 -21.65 11.63
N ILE A 31 -8.63 -20.39 11.35
CA ILE A 31 -7.56 -19.69 12.07
C ILE A 31 -8.21 -18.71 13.05
N GLY A 32 -7.97 -18.93 14.35
CA GLY A 32 -8.48 -18.08 15.42
C GLY A 32 -9.83 -18.51 15.98
N GLN A 33 -10.34 -17.75 16.95
CA GLN A 33 -11.65 -17.99 17.53
C GLN A 33 -12.72 -17.60 16.50
N PRO A 34 -13.73 -18.46 16.25
CA PRO A 34 -14.81 -18.14 15.31
C PRO A 34 -15.53 -16.89 15.80
N SER A 35 -15.37 -15.80 15.05
CA SER A 35 -16.06 -14.55 15.32
C SER A 35 -17.55 -14.70 15.01
N GLN A 36 -18.41 -14.13 15.86
CA GLN A 36 -19.85 -14.05 15.60
C GLN A 36 -20.17 -13.15 14.40
N VAL A 37 -19.26 -12.23 14.07
CA VAL A 37 -19.35 -11.32 12.93
C VAL A 37 -18.27 -11.71 11.93
N GLY A 38 -18.65 -11.89 10.66
CA GLY A 38 -17.68 -12.10 9.58
C GLY A 38 -16.76 -10.89 9.37
N ILE A 39 -16.09 -10.83 8.22
CA ILE A 39 -15.33 -9.62 7.87
C ILE A 39 -16.30 -8.43 7.84
N SER A 40 -16.05 -7.44 8.70
CA SER A 40 -16.89 -6.25 8.81
C SER A 40 -16.91 -5.47 7.49
N ARG A 41 -18.03 -4.79 7.21
CA ARG A 41 -18.17 -4.02 5.95
C ARG A 41 -17.15 -2.88 5.87
N GLU A 42 -16.77 -2.34 7.02
CA GLU A 42 -15.76 -1.29 7.18
C GLU A 42 -14.38 -1.79 6.73
N CYS A 43 -13.98 -3.01 7.13
CA CYS A 43 -12.76 -3.68 6.65
C CYS A 43 -12.80 -3.87 5.13
N ILE A 44 -13.92 -4.36 4.59
CA ILE A 44 -14.06 -4.58 3.14
C ILE A 44 -13.93 -3.26 2.35
N SER A 45 -14.32 -2.13 2.93
CA SER A 45 -14.29 -0.84 2.25
C SER A 45 -12.91 -0.17 2.24
N ILE A 46 -12.14 -0.30 3.32
CA ILE A 46 -10.84 0.38 3.50
C ILE A 46 -9.70 -0.43 2.88
N GLU A 47 -9.74 -1.75 3.03
CA GLU A 47 -8.63 -2.63 2.68
C GLU A 47 -8.26 -2.65 1.19
N PRO A 48 -9.20 -2.61 0.23
CA PRO A 48 -8.86 -2.67 -1.20
C PRO A 48 -8.02 -1.48 -1.67
N ARG A 49 -8.31 -0.27 -1.15
CA ARG A 49 -7.54 0.93 -1.50
C ARG A 49 -6.13 0.85 -0.93
N LEU A 50 -5.98 0.38 0.30
CA LEU A 50 -4.68 0.20 0.94
C LEU A 50 -3.83 -0.84 0.19
N ILE A 51 -4.41 -2.01 -0.10
CA ILE A 51 -3.74 -3.10 -0.82
C ILE A 51 -3.38 -2.65 -2.24
N GLY A 52 -4.30 -2.01 -2.95
CA GLY A 52 -4.06 -1.50 -4.30
C GLY A 52 -2.92 -0.48 -4.35
N ARG A 53 -2.91 0.48 -3.42
CA ARG A 53 -1.79 1.44 -3.28
C ARG A 53 -0.48 0.77 -2.91
N ALA A 54 -0.52 -0.21 -2.01
CA ALA A 54 0.68 -0.95 -1.64
C ALA A 54 1.30 -1.68 -2.83
N TRP A 55 0.46 -2.26 -3.69
CA TRP A 55 0.90 -2.94 -4.90
C TRP A 55 1.48 -1.96 -5.93
N LEU A 56 0.82 -0.82 -6.16
CA LEU A 56 1.34 0.23 -7.05
C LEU A 56 2.68 0.78 -6.55
N ASN A 57 2.82 1.02 -5.24
CA ASN A 57 4.08 1.44 -4.64
C ASN A 57 5.19 0.42 -4.89
N SER A 58 4.91 -0.89 -4.75
CA SER A 58 5.93 -1.91 -5.05
C SER A 58 6.44 -1.77 -6.48
N ALA A 59 5.54 -1.64 -7.45
CA ALA A 59 5.90 -1.49 -8.87
C ALA A 59 6.70 -0.19 -9.13
N VAL A 60 6.23 0.95 -8.62
CA VAL A 60 6.89 2.25 -8.82
C VAL A 60 8.30 2.27 -8.22
N LEU A 61 8.45 1.77 -7.00
CA LEU A 61 9.73 1.80 -6.27
C LEU A 61 10.75 0.81 -6.85
N GLU A 62 10.29 -0.34 -7.36
CA GLU A 62 11.17 -1.28 -8.05
C GLU A 62 11.68 -0.74 -9.38
N LEU A 63 10.81 -0.05 -10.13
CA LEU A 63 11.14 0.52 -11.44
C LEU A 63 11.91 1.85 -11.37
N ASN A 64 11.75 2.61 -10.28
CA ASN A 64 12.30 3.97 -10.16
C ASN A 64 13.37 4.10 -9.05
N ARG A 65 14.42 3.27 -9.10
CA ARG A 65 15.49 3.30 -8.07
C ARG A 65 16.43 4.50 -8.14
N ALA A 66 16.50 5.19 -9.28
CA ALA A 66 17.36 6.36 -9.48
C ALA A 66 16.63 7.69 -9.29
N GLY A 67 15.30 7.67 -9.17
CA GLY A 67 14.48 8.87 -9.01
C GLY A 67 14.52 9.42 -7.60
N VAL A 68 14.02 10.64 -7.45
CA VAL A 68 13.70 11.19 -6.13
C VAL A 68 12.47 10.45 -5.60
N LEU A 69 12.62 9.84 -4.42
CA LEU A 69 11.60 9.03 -3.79
C LEU A 69 11.17 9.67 -2.47
N PRO A 70 9.92 9.42 -2.01
CA PRO A 70 9.50 9.82 -0.68
C PRO A 70 10.44 9.28 0.39
N TYR A 71 10.62 10.06 1.46
CA TYR A 71 11.55 9.77 2.54
C TYR A 71 11.38 8.36 3.11
N TRP A 72 10.14 7.93 3.34
CA TRP A 72 9.88 6.58 3.85
C TRP A 72 10.37 5.47 2.93
N ALA A 73 10.30 5.67 1.61
CA ALA A 73 10.71 4.67 0.65
C ALA A 73 12.23 4.58 0.58
N GLN A 74 12.93 5.69 0.70
CA GLN A 74 14.40 5.70 0.80
C GLN A 74 14.86 4.92 2.04
N GLU A 75 14.29 5.24 3.20
CA GLU A 75 14.71 4.64 4.47
C GLU A 75 14.25 3.17 4.60
N GLN A 76 13.02 2.82 4.23
CA GLN A 76 12.54 1.44 4.37
C GLN A 76 13.23 0.44 3.42
N TYR A 77 13.82 0.92 2.32
CA TYR A 77 14.53 0.07 1.35
C TYR A 77 16.05 0.10 1.49
N ASP A 78 16.61 0.99 2.31
CA ASP A 78 18.03 1.02 2.62
C ASP A 78 18.34 0.04 3.78
N PRO A 79 19.09 -1.06 3.55
CA PRO A 79 19.46 -2.00 4.60
C PRO A 79 20.30 -1.39 5.74
N GLN A 80 20.87 -0.20 5.54
CA GLN A 80 21.65 0.52 6.55
C GLN A 80 20.78 1.44 7.41
N SER A 81 19.54 1.71 7.00
CA SER A 81 18.61 2.53 7.77
C SER A 81 18.05 1.77 8.97
N THR A 82 17.84 2.48 10.08
CA THR A 82 17.11 1.96 11.24
C THR A 82 15.62 1.71 10.96
N SER A 83 15.11 2.28 9.86
CA SER A 83 13.72 2.10 9.41
C SER A 83 13.58 1.01 8.35
N PHE A 84 14.66 0.26 8.07
CA PHE A 84 14.64 -0.82 7.08
C PHE A 84 13.56 -1.86 7.38
N ILE A 85 12.76 -2.21 6.37
CA ILE A 85 11.76 -3.28 6.48
C ILE A 85 12.15 -4.43 5.53
N PRO A 86 12.61 -5.58 6.05
CA PRO A 86 12.99 -6.71 5.23
C PRO A 86 11.76 -7.30 4.54
N ARG A 87 11.77 -7.32 3.20
CA ARG A 87 10.56 -7.63 2.42
C ARG A 87 10.57 -8.98 1.70
N GLY A 88 11.70 -9.67 1.57
CA GLY A 88 11.74 -10.95 0.83
C GLY A 88 11.05 -10.87 -0.54
N GLN A 89 10.15 -11.80 -0.87
CA GLN A 89 9.23 -11.71 -2.04
C GLN A 89 7.92 -10.95 -1.76
N GLY A 90 7.94 -9.96 -0.88
CA GLY A 90 6.76 -9.22 -0.45
C GLY A 90 6.16 -8.37 -1.57
N LEU A 91 4.92 -8.70 -1.97
CA LEU A 91 4.21 -8.06 -3.08
C LEU A 91 3.72 -6.63 -2.78
N LEU A 92 3.65 -6.23 -1.51
CA LEU A 92 2.99 -5.01 -1.05
C LEU A 92 3.98 -4.07 -0.35
N SER A 93 4.03 -2.81 -0.78
CA SER A 93 4.88 -1.76 -0.24
C SER A 93 4.07 -0.64 0.38
N LEU A 94 4.05 -0.58 1.71
CA LEU A 94 3.38 0.49 2.46
C LEU A 94 4.40 1.32 3.24
N ASN A 95 4.07 2.60 3.43
CA ASN A 95 4.74 3.43 4.43
C ASN A 95 4.27 2.98 5.83
N VAL A 96 5.18 2.44 6.63
CA VAL A 96 4.92 1.98 8.01
C VAL A 96 5.79 2.68 9.05
N THR A 97 6.83 3.44 8.64
CA THR A 97 7.77 4.11 9.55
C THR A 97 7.65 5.64 9.61
N HIS A 98 7.38 6.34 8.50
CA HIS A 98 7.37 7.82 8.46
C HIS A 98 6.03 8.38 7.99
N ARG A 99 4.99 8.23 8.83
CA ARG A 99 3.58 8.57 8.49
C ARG A 99 3.13 9.95 8.96
N ASP A 100 4.05 10.74 9.46
CA ASP A 100 3.89 12.11 9.96
C ASP A 100 3.96 13.14 8.81
N TRP A 101 3.14 12.92 7.78
CA TRP A 101 3.10 13.80 6.61
C TRP A 101 2.22 15.02 6.87
N THR A 102 2.60 16.16 6.32
CA THR A 102 1.85 17.42 6.45
C THR A 102 0.96 17.63 5.24
N SER A 103 -0.35 17.80 5.46
CA SER A 103 -1.27 18.28 4.41
C SER A 103 -1.14 19.80 4.21
N LEU A 104 -1.13 20.23 2.96
CA LEU A 104 -1.19 21.63 2.55
C LEU A 104 -2.37 21.85 1.61
N GLY A 105 -3.24 22.79 1.96
CA GLY A 105 -4.43 23.10 1.16
C GLY A 105 -4.96 24.49 1.45
N ASN A 106 -6.06 24.84 0.77
CA ASN A 106 -6.80 26.06 1.06
C ASN A 106 -8.29 25.73 1.23
N LEU A 107 -9.06 26.61 1.87
CA LEU A 107 -10.48 26.37 2.19
C LEU A 107 -11.38 26.20 0.96
N ALA A 108 -10.94 26.64 -0.22
CA ALA A 108 -11.67 26.54 -1.47
C ALA A 108 -11.17 25.39 -2.36
N ALA A 109 -10.16 24.62 -1.92
CA ALA A 109 -9.57 23.55 -2.71
C ALA A 109 -10.27 22.22 -2.40
N ASP A 110 -10.67 21.51 -3.46
CA ASP A 110 -11.25 20.16 -3.35
C ASP A 110 -10.20 19.10 -2.96
N ARG A 111 -8.93 19.47 -2.87
CA ARG A 111 -7.79 18.56 -2.67
C ARG A 111 -6.69 19.24 -1.86
N GLU A 112 -5.95 18.41 -1.16
CA GLU A 112 -4.78 18.81 -0.39
C GLU A 112 -3.52 18.19 -1.01
N ALA A 113 -2.47 18.99 -1.11
CA ALA A 113 -1.12 18.49 -1.33
C ALA A 113 -0.60 17.86 -0.04
N ILE A 114 0.42 17.01 -0.15
CA ILE A 114 1.08 16.41 1.00
C ILE A 114 2.59 16.66 0.91
N VAL A 115 3.19 16.92 2.06
CA VAL A 115 4.63 17.13 2.23
C VAL A 115 5.16 16.06 3.17
N ASP A 116 6.17 15.32 2.72
CA ASP A 116 6.82 14.31 3.56
C ASP A 116 7.75 14.97 4.60
N PRO A 117 8.29 14.22 5.59
CA PRO A 117 9.12 14.79 6.64
C PRO A 117 10.43 15.45 6.17
N ARG A 118 10.85 15.25 4.92
CA ARG A 118 12.03 15.90 4.33
C ARG A 118 11.69 17.02 3.35
N GLY A 119 10.41 17.35 3.18
CA GLY A 119 9.96 18.47 2.36
C GLY A 119 9.54 18.09 0.95
N LEU A 120 9.52 16.81 0.59
CA LEU A 120 9.08 16.38 -0.73
C LEU A 120 7.59 16.68 -0.91
N LEU A 121 7.26 17.57 -1.84
CA LEU A 121 5.89 18.05 -2.09
C LEU A 121 5.20 17.18 -3.14
N THR A 122 4.06 16.60 -2.82
CA THR A 122 3.22 15.83 -3.74
C THR A 122 1.86 16.53 -3.90
N PRO A 123 1.64 17.28 -5.00
CA PRO A 123 0.45 18.14 -5.09
C PRO A 123 -0.81 17.41 -5.58
N TRP A 124 -0.66 16.21 -6.18
CA TRP A 124 -1.78 15.39 -6.64
C TRP A 124 -1.73 13.98 -6.07
N PHE A 125 -2.88 13.45 -5.66
CA PHE A 125 -3.02 12.04 -5.30
C PHE A 125 -2.56 11.14 -6.45
N ASP A 126 -1.77 10.13 -6.10
CA ASP A 126 -1.24 9.13 -7.03
C ASP A 126 -0.49 9.79 -8.22
N GLY A 127 0.08 10.98 -7.99
CA GLY A 127 0.79 11.81 -8.96
C GLY A 127 2.28 11.94 -8.68
N TRP A 128 2.89 12.94 -9.31
CA TRP A 128 4.31 13.25 -9.19
C TRP A 128 4.62 14.11 -7.96
N SER A 129 5.88 14.10 -7.56
CA SER A 129 6.40 14.90 -6.46
C SER A 129 7.47 15.88 -6.95
N LEU A 130 7.65 16.97 -6.20
CA LEU A 130 8.70 17.96 -6.37
C LEU A 130 9.62 17.95 -5.18
N ASP A 131 10.92 18.00 -5.49
CA ASP A 131 11.97 18.26 -4.53
C ASP A 131 12.73 19.51 -4.96
N PHE A 132 13.30 20.23 -4.00
CA PHE A 132 14.11 21.41 -4.27
C PHE A 132 15.27 21.50 -3.28
N TRP A 133 16.39 22.01 -3.77
CA TRP A 133 17.58 22.24 -2.95
C TRP A 133 18.03 23.68 -3.15
N LEU A 134 18.41 24.32 -2.06
CA LEU A 134 19.07 25.62 -2.08
C LEU A 134 20.58 25.40 -2.00
N LEU A 135 21.31 25.85 -3.02
CA LEU A 135 22.77 25.92 -2.95
C LEU A 135 23.15 27.23 -2.26
N ALA A 136 23.67 27.14 -1.03
CA ALA A 136 24.18 28.30 -0.31
C ALA A 136 25.70 28.40 -0.51
N GLY A 137 26.18 29.46 -1.19
CA GLY A 137 27.61 29.77 -1.33
C GLY A 137 28.10 30.08 -2.74
N GLY A 138 27.53 31.11 -3.39
CA GLY A 138 28.13 31.76 -4.57
C GLY A 138 28.92 33.00 -4.16
#